data_AF-A0A951SVD0-F1
#
_entry.id   AF-A0A951SVD0-F1
#
_cell.length_a   1.000
_cell.length_b   1.000
_cell.length_c   1.000
_cell.angle_alpha   90.00
_cell.angle_beta   90.00
_cell.angle_gamma   90.00
#
_symmetry.space_group_name_H-M   'P 1'
#
loop_
_entity.id
_entity.type
_entity.pdbx_description
1 polymer ?
#
loop_
_entity_poly.entity_id
_entity_poly.type
_entity_poly.pdbx_seq_one_letter_code
_entity_poly.pdbx_strand_id
1 'polypeptide(L)'
;MKNKFGSVFVFVLSLAFLFGFLSGCQGCQKPGDSANSNDIPPECGECLYLQTGKVCTVQGTMQNSCLAICVGAKILCNGECPCPKTKK
;
A
#
# COMPACT_ATOMS: atom_id res chain seq x y z
N MET A 1 -41.77 40.94 13.33
CA MET A 1 -41.03 40.83 12.05
C MET A 1 -40.54 39.40 11.95
N LYS A 2 -41.07 38.60 11.02
CA LYS A 2 -40.68 37.19 10.88
C LYS A 2 -39.45 37.14 9.98
N ASN A 3 -38.34 36.73 10.57
CA ASN A 3 -36.98 36.80 10.03
C ASN A 3 -36.91 36.00 8.72
N LYS A 4 -37.08 36.67 7.56
CA LYS A 4 -37.05 36.04 6.22
C LYS A 4 -35.69 35.42 5.85
N PHE A 5 -34.65 35.67 6.64
CA PHE A 5 -33.32 35.10 6.47
C PHE A 5 -33.25 33.59 6.73
N GLY A 6 -34.11 33.05 7.59
CA GLY A 6 -34.10 31.61 7.92
C GLY A 6 -34.60 30.72 6.78
N SER A 7 -35.69 31.12 6.10
CA SER A 7 -36.25 30.32 5.00
C SER A 7 -35.34 30.24 3.78
N VAL A 8 -34.60 31.30 3.48
CA VAL A 8 -33.64 31.33 2.36
C VAL A 8 -32.46 30.43 2.67
N PHE A 9 -31.94 30.46 3.90
CA PHE A 9 -30.84 29.62 4.34
C PHE A 9 -31.19 28.12 4.31
N VAL A 10 -32.41 27.76 4.75
CA VAL A 10 -32.91 26.37 4.68
C VAL A 10 -33.08 25.89 3.23
N PHE A 11 -33.54 26.76 2.32
CA PHE A 11 -33.65 26.43 0.90
C PHE A 11 -32.29 26.25 0.22
N VAL A 12 -31.32 27.12 0.53
CA VAL A 12 -29.96 27.06 -0.02
C VAL A 12 -29.23 25.83 0.49
N LEU A 13 -29.41 25.44 1.76
CA LEU A 13 -28.89 24.19 2.31
C LEU A 13 -29.55 22.96 1.65
N SER A 14 -30.87 22.92 1.51
CA SER A 14 -31.56 21.80 0.84
C SER A 14 -31.14 21.62 -0.62
N LEU A 15 -30.89 22.72 -1.35
CA LEU A 15 -30.39 22.67 -2.72
C LEU A 15 -28.89 22.31 -2.77
N ALA A 16 -28.07 22.79 -1.82
CA ALA A 16 -26.67 22.41 -1.70
C ALA A 16 -26.49 20.92 -1.34
N PHE A 17 -27.43 20.30 -0.62
CA PHE A 17 -27.43 18.85 -0.38
C PHE A 17 -27.83 18.03 -1.63
N LEU A 18 -28.68 18.58 -2.51
CA LEU A 18 -29.02 17.96 -3.79
C LEU A 18 -27.93 18.12 -4.86
N PHE A 19 -27.19 19.23 -4.84
CA PHE A 19 -26.10 19.51 -5.79
C PHE A 19 -24.69 19.15 -5.28
N GLY A 20 -24.51 19.04 -3.97
CA GLY A 20 -23.21 18.78 -3.31
C GLY A 20 -22.71 17.34 -3.41
N PHE A 21 -23.48 16.43 -4.01
CA PHE A 21 -23.05 15.06 -4.26
C PHE A 21 -22.34 14.86 -5.61
N LEU A 22 -22.22 15.90 -6.45
CA LEU A 22 -21.58 15.82 -7.78
C LEU A 22 -20.19 16.47 -7.87
N SER A 23 -19.68 17.10 -6.81
CA SER A 23 -18.40 17.84 -6.85
C SER A 23 -17.23 17.13 -6.17
N GLY A 24 -17.41 15.87 -5.74
CA GLY A 24 -16.36 15.10 -5.09
C GLY A 24 -15.77 14.02 -6.00
N CYS A 25 -14.91 14.39 -6.96
CA CYS A 25 -13.94 13.40 -7.44
C CYS A 25 -12.90 13.19 -6.34
N GLN A 26 -13.18 12.32 -5.35
CA GLN A 26 -12.09 11.67 -4.62
C GLN A 26 -11.34 10.86 -5.66
N GLY A 27 -10.13 11.29 -5.98
CA GLY A 27 -9.32 10.73 -7.07
C GLY A 27 -9.15 9.20 -6.97
N CYS A 28 -8.66 8.58 -8.04
CA CYS A 28 -8.44 7.14 -8.06
C CYS A 28 -7.36 6.73 -7.05
N GLN A 29 -7.75 6.06 -5.97
CA GLN A 29 -6.85 5.18 -5.24
C GLN A 29 -6.51 4.03 -6.20
N LYS A 30 -5.25 3.94 -6.64
CA LYS A 30 -4.80 2.78 -7.41
C LYS A 30 -4.93 1.53 -6.50
N PRO A 31 -5.50 0.42 -6.97
CA PRO A 31 -5.37 -0.85 -6.27
C PRO A 31 -4.00 -1.44 -6.62
N GLY A 32 -3.02 -1.36 -5.71
CA GLY A 32 -1.72 -1.98 -5.96
C GLY A 32 -0.67 -1.99 -4.82
N ASP A 33 -1.00 -1.61 -3.58
CA ASP A 33 0.07 -1.28 -2.61
C ASP A 33 -0.24 -1.59 -1.14
N SER A 34 -1.22 -2.46 -0.82
CA SER A 34 -1.45 -2.89 0.56
C SER A 34 -1.19 -4.37 0.80
N ALA A 35 0.11 -4.70 0.85
CA ALA A 35 0.65 -5.71 1.76
C ALA A 35 1.74 -5.04 2.64
N ASN A 36 1.31 -4.05 3.44
CA ASN A 36 2.08 -3.34 4.47
C ASN A 36 3.31 -2.54 3.97
N SER A 37 3.09 -1.25 3.69
CA SER A 37 3.93 -0.38 2.86
C SER A 37 4.79 0.65 3.60
N ASN A 38 5.35 0.32 4.77
CA ASN A 38 6.28 1.25 5.44
C ASN A 38 7.78 0.99 5.18
N ASP A 39 8.17 -0.16 4.61
CA ASP A 39 9.60 -0.51 4.46
C ASP A 39 10.03 -0.97 3.06
N ILE A 40 9.10 -1.11 2.10
CA ILE A 40 9.41 -1.64 0.76
C ILE A 40 9.40 -0.52 -0.29
N PRO A 41 10.50 -0.31 -1.04
CA PRO A 41 10.54 0.65 -2.13
C PRO A 41 9.44 0.38 -3.17
N PRO A 42 8.75 1.41 -3.70
CA PRO A 42 7.65 1.24 -4.64
C PRO A 42 8.09 0.56 -5.95
N GLU A 43 9.37 0.68 -6.31
CA GLU A 43 9.99 -0.04 -7.43
C GLU A 43 10.08 -1.57 -7.22
N CYS A 44 9.95 -2.05 -5.98
CA CYS A 44 9.97 -3.48 -5.64
C CYS A 44 8.58 -4.12 -5.60
N GLY A 45 7.51 -3.39 -5.92
CA GLY A 45 6.12 -3.86 -5.79
C GLY A 45 5.82 -5.13 -6.60
N GLU A 46 6.42 -5.28 -7.78
CA GLU A 46 6.25 -6.47 -8.63
C GLU A 46 6.77 -7.75 -7.95
N CYS A 47 7.80 -7.63 -7.11
CA CYS A 47 8.36 -8.77 -6.38
C CYS A 47 7.40 -9.35 -5.34
N LEU A 48 6.37 -8.62 -4.89
CA LEU A 48 5.41 -9.11 -3.90
C LEU A 48 4.58 -10.29 -4.42
N TYR A 49 4.39 -10.36 -5.73
CA TYR A 49 3.58 -11.38 -6.39
C TYR A 49 4.41 -12.56 -6.93
N LEU A 50 5.74 -12.48 -6.87
CA LEU A 50 6.63 -13.56 -7.30
C LEU A 50 6.82 -14.60 -6.18
N GLN A 51 6.56 -15.86 -6.52
CA GLN A 51 6.82 -16.99 -5.64
C GLN A 51 8.12 -17.71 -6.01
N THR A 52 9.26 -17.10 -5.72
CA THR A 52 10.59 -17.73 -5.93
C THR A 52 11.12 -18.47 -4.69
N GLY A 53 10.33 -18.51 -3.61
CA GLY A 53 10.68 -19.19 -2.36
C GLY A 53 11.59 -18.38 -1.46
N LYS A 54 11.52 -18.65 -0.14
CA LYS A 54 12.24 -17.85 0.87
C LYS A 54 13.75 -17.96 0.72
N VAL A 55 14.44 -16.88 1.05
CA VAL A 55 15.91 -16.79 1.04
C VAL A 55 16.43 -16.18 2.33
N CYS A 56 17.59 -16.64 2.78
CA CYS A 56 18.28 -16.06 3.91
C CYS A 56 19.21 -14.97 3.41
N THR A 57 19.12 -13.77 3.98
CA THR A 57 19.94 -12.61 3.61
C THR A 57 20.71 -12.09 4.81
N VAL A 58 21.63 -11.14 4.59
CA VAL A 58 22.32 -10.42 5.67
C VAL A 58 21.38 -9.65 6.60
N GLN A 59 20.14 -9.37 6.18
CA GLN A 59 19.11 -8.71 6.98
C GLN A 59 18.10 -9.69 7.61
N GLY A 60 18.22 -11.00 7.34
CA GLY A 60 17.29 -12.03 7.79
C GLY A 60 16.58 -12.75 6.64
N THR A 61 15.55 -13.54 6.97
CA THR A 61 14.78 -14.30 5.98
C THR A 61 13.85 -13.37 5.19
N MET A 62 13.98 -13.39 3.87
CA MET A 62 13.09 -12.68 2.94
C MET A 62 12.19 -13.66 2.18
N GLN A 63 10.99 -13.20 1.84
CA GLN A 63 9.93 -14.05 1.26
C GLN A 63 10.31 -14.65 -0.08
N ASN A 64 11.08 -13.91 -0.87
CA ASN A 64 11.53 -14.36 -2.17
C ASN A 64 12.84 -13.66 -2.56
N SER A 65 13.55 -14.25 -3.53
CA SER A 65 14.82 -13.72 -4.03
C SER A 65 14.69 -12.38 -4.77
N CYS A 66 13.56 -12.12 -5.44
CA CYS A 66 13.30 -10.85 -6.13
C CYS A 66 13.33 -9.69 -5.13
N LEU A 67 12.62 -9.85 -4.01
CA LEU A 67 12.52 -8.85 -2.96
C LEU A 67 13.88 -8.59 -2.31
N ALA A 68 14.68 -9.64 -2.08
CA ALA A 68 16.03 -9.53 -1.57
C ALA A 68 16.96 -8.75 -2.50
N ILE A 69 16.92 -9.05 -3.80
CA ILE A 69 17.73 -8.35 -4.80
C ILE A 69 17.29 -6.88 -4.91
N CYS A 70 15.97 -6.63 -4.94
CA CYS A 70 15.43 -5.29 -5.14
C CYS A 70 15.80 -4.33 -4.00
N VAL A 71 15.76 -4.78 -2.74
CA VAL A 71 16.20 -3.96 -1.60
C VAL A 71 17.72 -3.97 -1.38
N GLY A 72 18.49 -4.64 -2.25
CA GLY A 72 19.94 -4.74 -2.13
C GLY A 72 20.45 -5.67 -1.02
N ALA A 73 19.60 -6.55 -0.48
CA ALA A 73 19.98 -7.51 0.54
C ALA A 73 20.76 -8.69 -0.06
N LYS A 74 22.01 -8.86 0.36
CA LYS A 74 22.85 -9.97 -0.08
C LYS A 74 22.28 -11.31 0.41
N ILE A 75 21.96 -12.21 -0.52
CA ILE A 75 21.50 -13.58 -0.25
C ILE A 75 22.70 -14.44 0.23
N LEU A 76 22.52 -15.13 1.35
CA LEU A 76 23.50 -16.01 1.99
C LEU A 76 23.28 -17.48 1.60
N CYS A 77 22.02 -17.91 1.57
CA CYS A 77 21.62 -19.24 1.11
C CYS A 77 20.15 -19.25 0.67
N ASN A 78 19.80 -20.25 -0.13
CA ASN A 78 18.41 -20.53 -0.49
C ASN A 78 17.70 -21.20 0.71
N GLY A 79 16.45 -20.81 0.97
CA GLY A 79 15.70 -21.23 2.15
C GLY A 79 15.72 -20.20 3.27
N GLU A 80 15.03 -20.51 4.37
CA GLU A 80 14.99 -19.62 5.54
C GLU A 80 16.32 -19.63 6.32
N CYS A 81 16.62 -18.52 7.00
CA CYS A 81 17.67 -18.52 8.01
C CYS A 81 17.28 -19.41 9.21
N PRO A 82 18.26 -20.01 9.92
CA PRO A 82 19.69 -19.99 9.64
C PRO A 82 20.07 -20.91 8.48
N CYS A 83 21.11 -20.52 7.73
CA CYS A 83 21.62 -21.34 6.64
C CYS A 83 22.08 -22.73 7.14
N PRO A 84 21.78 -23.80 6.39
CA PRO A 84 22.24 -25.12 6.73
C PRO A 84 23.77 -25.12 6.78
N LYS A 85 24.33 -25.58 7.90
CA LYS A 85 25.76 -25.87 7.99
C LYS A 85 26.02 -27.00 7.02
N THR A 86 26.63 -26.71 5.88
CA THR A 86 27.03 -27.74 4.93
C THR A 86 27.86 -28.76 5.70
N LYS A 87 27.34 -29.99 5.87
CA LYS A 87 28.21 -31.10 6.23
C LYS A 87 29.07 -31.33 5.00
N LYS A 88 30.25 -30.70 4.98
CA LYS A 88 31.30 -31.02 4.03
C LYS A 88 31.92 -32.35 4.43
#